data_AF-A0A3M2SE28-F1
#
_entry.id   AF-A0A3M2SE28-F1
#
_cell.length_a   1.000
_cell.length_b   1.000
_cell.length_c   1.000
_cell.angle_alpha   90.00
_cell.angle_beta   90.00
_cell.angle_gamma   90.00
#
_symmetry.space_group_name_H-M   'P 1'
#
loop_
_entity.id
_entity.type
_entity.pdbx_description
1 polymer ?
#
loop_
_entity_poly.entity_id
_entity_poly.type
_entity_poly.pdbx_seq_one_letter_code
_entity_poly.pdbx_strand_id
1 'polypeptide(L)'
;MFDSEGAVLPISYLAPSQASGLRLVKRRDITVREPPIREPIREDHSIDNISTVFDQAYHLHARTAHMGILDPAYKVFTSDQGLGALLYKLQSRTAVVAGDPLCTVEHQTALLEEFAIFRKRQGLGLAFVGTSEEFAQYAHQQGWTTLRFGSERVINPLTNKVLRNQASKRMISQNRMLLDPKRGGTSLKVYCPSITGVDASLEYRLQQLYDDWRQERNHKCGKDLQAFVTIYDLFSYPASTLFLYTTDKDGSITGFATLRALGAQNGFHIDPFIASSTAPRGITDLLIVTAMQILKHADIGYLSLGFEPASDIQEVHGQTKLESWVWKQGYNRVIKSVPVTGKAVYFNKFYPDDSLSSDLFICVPGRGIPVRGSLALMQFANMNVWQLLTRKKGKQDSPKATSLS
;
A
#
# COMPACT_ATOMS: atom_id res chain seq x y z
N MET A 1 -15.84 38.04 34.94
CA MET A 1 -15.92 39.23 35.81
C MET A 1 -14.70 39.16 36.71
N PHE A 2 -13.72 40.03 36.41
CA PHE A 2 -12.38 40.22 37.00
C PHE A 2 -11.40 39.04 36.86
N ASP A 3 -10.41 39.04 35.96
CA ASP A 3 -9.25 39.94 35.67
C ASP A 3 -8.08 39.82 36.64
N SER A 4 -6.93 39.39 36.09
CA SER A 4 -5.62 40.10 36.12
C SER A 4 -4.56 39.13 35.54
N GLU A 5 -4.09 39.35 34.30
CA GLU A 5 -2.78 39.95 33.95
C GLU A 5 -1.59 39.16 34.52
N GLY A 6 -0.59 38.68 33.76
CA GLY A 6 0.01 39.18 32.53
C GLY A 6 1.49 39.46 32.81
N ALA A 7 2.43 38.80 32.11
CA ALA A 7 3.77 39.35 31.83
C ALA A 7 4.57 38.44 30.88
N VAL A 8 5.19 39.10 29.92
CA VAL A 8 5.93 38.62 28.75
C VAL A 8 7.43 38.92 28.98
N LEU A 9 8.30 37.95 28.65
CA LEU A 9 9.71 37.97 28.13
C LEU A 9 10.73 39.04 28.64
N PRO A 10 12.06 38.75 28.69
CA PRO A 10 12.89 38.80 27.48
C PRO A 10 14.10 37.83 27.39
N ILE A 11 14.56 37.69 26.15
CA ILE A 11 15.81 37.10 25.67
C ILE A 11 16.96 38.09 25.86
N SER A 12 18.15 37.64 26.27
CA SER A 12 19.41 38.33 25.98
C SER A 12 20.62 37.39 26.02
N TYR A 13 21.36 37.40 24.90
CA TYR A 13 22.70 36.82 24.66
C TYR A 13 23.79 37.49 25.51
N LEU A 14 24.89 36.76 25.81
CA LEU A 14 26.30 37.23 25.79
C LEU A 14 27.28 36.06 26.11
N ALA A 15 28.40 36.02 25.39
CA ALA A 15 29.59 35.16 25.60
C ALA A 15 30.85 36.08 25.71
N PRO A 16 32.10 35.57 25.73
CA PRO A 16 32.84 34.86 26.79
C PRO A 16 34.18 35.58 27.18
N SER A 17 34.87 35.16 28.26
CA SER A 17 36.26 35.62 28.54
C SER A 17 37.12 34.63 29.35
N GLN A 18 38.28 34.24 28.77
CA GLN A 18 39.70 34.27 29.26
C GLN A 18 40.05 33.74 30.68
N ALA A 19 41.22 33.17 31.02
CA ALA A 19 42.44 32.64 30.37
C ALA A 19 43.42 32.14 31.49
N SER A 20 44.53 31.50 31.08
CA SER A 20 45.82 31.25 31.81
C SER A 20 45.97 29.87 32.46
N GLY A 21 47.05 29.08 32.31
CA GLY A 21 48.33 29.20 31.60
C GLY A 21 49.38 28.31 32.29
N LEU A 22 50.22 27.55 31.58
CA LEU A 22 51.55 27.12 32.05
C LEU A 22 52.43 26.55 30.91
N ARG A 23 53.74 26.85 30.99
CA ARG A 23 54.78 26.80 29.94
C ARG A 23 55.54 25.47 29.84
N LEU A 24 55.73 25.03 28.59
CA LEU A 24 56.97 24.61 27.89
C LEU A 24 57.97 23.59 28.49
N VAL A 25 58.17 22.47 27.77
CA VAL A 25 59.48 21.83 27.56
C VAL A 25 59.63 21.41 26.08
N LYS A 26 60.75 21.79 25.47
CA LYS A 26 61.11 21.66 24.05
C LYS A 26 61.83 20.32 23.81
N ARG A 27 61.40 19.48 22.85
CA ARG A 27 62.22 18.38 22.29
C ARG A 27 61.87 18.06 20.83
N ARG A 28 62.88 18.32 19.97
CA ARG A 28 63.30 17.69 18.70
C ARG A 28 62.33 17.59 17.52
N ASP A 29 62.81 18.13 16.41
CA ASP A 29 62.26 18.07 15.06
C ASP A 29 62.02 16.64 14.57
N ILE A 30 60.78 16.35 14.18
CA ILE A 30 60.42 15.28 13.25
C ILE A 30 59.48 15.91 12.24
N THR A 31 59.96 16.16 11.03
CA THR A 31 59.13 16.62 9.91
C THR A 31 58.27 15.46 9.44
N VAL A 32 57.08 15.30 10.02
CA VAL A 32 56.04 14.42 9.49
C VAL A 32 55.44 15.13 8.28
N ARG A 33 55.62 14.57 7.08
CA ARG A 33 54.90 15.04 5.88
C ARG A 33 53.41 14.82 6.13
N GLU A 34 52.64 15.90 6.15
CA GLU A 34 51.18 15.82 6.14
C GLU A 34 50.72 15.09 4.87
N PRO A 35 49.83 14.08 4.98
CA PRO A 35 49.19 13.50 3.80
C PRO A 35 48.31 14.57 3.15
N PRO A 36 48.13 14.53 1.81
CA PRO A 36 47.29 15.51 1.14
C PRO A 36 45.89 15.47 1.74
N ILE A 37 45.38 16.66 2.08
CA ILE A 37 43.99 16.87 2.50
C ILE A 37 43.12 16.27 1.40
N ARG A 38 42.46 15.15 1.69
CA ARG A 38 41.40 14.62 0.83
C ARG A 38 40.29 15.66 0.83
N GLU A 39 39.93 16.15 -0.36
CA GLU A 39 38.69 16.90 -0.53
C GLU A 39 37.54 16.13 0.12
N PRO A 40 36.59 16.82 0.76
CA PRO A 40 35.40 16.15 1.29
C PRO A 40 34.74 15.38 0.14
N ILE A 41 34.46 14.10 0.41
CA ILE A 41 33.66 13.25 -0.48
C ILE A 41 32.40 14.05 -0.80
N ARG A 42 32.18 14.39 -2.08
CA ARG A 42 30.91 14.98 -2.53
C ARG A 42 29.81 14.06 -2.03
N GLU A 43 28.94 14.57 -1.15
CA GLU A 43 27.64 13.95 -0.94
C GLU A 43 27.00 13.74 -2.31
N ASP A 44 26.55 12.51 -2.56
CA ASP A 44 26.08 12.10 -3.87
C ASP A 44 24.70 12.73 -4.14
N HIS A 45 24.71 13.99 -4.59
CA HIS A 45 23.51 14.76 -4.96
C HIS A 45 22.61 14.04 -5.99
N SER A 46 23.07 12.96 -6.63
CA SER A 46 22.25 12.15 -7.53
C SER A 46 21.21 11.30 -6.78
N ILE A 47 21.54 10.77 -5.60
CA ILE A 47 20.63 9.93 -4.80
C ILE A 47 19.51 10.77 -4.19
N ASP A 48 19.86 11.95 -3.66
CA ASP A 48 18.89 12.90 -3.11
C ASP A 48 17.92 13.38 -4.18
N ASN A 49 18.42 13.66 -5.40
CA ASN A 49 17.61 14.10 -6.53
C ASN A 49 16.69 12.99 -7.07
N ILE A 50 17.15 11.73 -7.08
CA ILE A 50 16.31 10.58 -7.49
C ILE A 50 15.20 10.30 -6.46
N SER A 51 15.51 10.43 -5.17
CA SER A 51 14.52 10.29 -4.10
C SER A 51 13.44 11.38 -4.21
N THR A 52 13.82 12.64 -4.43
CA THR A 52 12.85 13.73 -4.60
C THR A 52 11.99 13.59 -5.84
N VAL A 53 12.53 13.13 -6.97
CA VAL A 53 11.73 12.89 -8.19
C VAL A 53 10.66 11.82 -7.94
N PHE A 54 11.02 10.71 -7.29
CA PHE A 54 10.04 9.69 -6.93
C PHE A 54 9.00 10.22 -5.96
N ASP A 55 9.41 10.90 -4.89
CA ASP A 55 8.50 11.40 -3.86
C ASP A 55 7.50 12.41 -4.43
N GLN A 56 7.96 13.29 -5.33
CA GLN A 56 7.09 14.22 -6.05
C GLN A 56 6.12 13.48 -6.98
N ALA A 57 6.63 12.53 -7.78
CA ALA A 57 5.80 11.74 -8.69
C ALA A 57 4.75 10.92 -7.93
N TYR A 58 5.12 10.31 -6.80
CA TYR A 58 4.22 9.57 -5.93
C TYR A 58 3.18 10.51 -5.32
N HIS A 59 3.60 11.65 -4.76
CA HIS A 59 2.68 12.61 -4.16
C HIS A 59 1.62 13.13 -5.14
N LEU A 60 1.97 13.31 -6.41
CA LEU A 60 1.07 13.84 -7.44
C LEU A 60 0.22 12.77 -8.13
N HIS A 61 0.78 11.58 -8.37
CA HIS A 61 0.19 10.61 -9.29
C HIS A 61 -0.19 9.28 -8.64
N ALA A 62 0.15 9.06 -7.36
CA ALA A 62 -0.18 7.80 -6.70
C ALA A 62 -1.69 7.58 -6.63
N ARG A 63 -2.06 6.38 -7.06
CA ARG A 63 -3.38 5.76 -6.96
C ARG A 63 -3.33 4.56 -6.02
N THR A 64 -4.48 3.99 -5.68
CA THR A 64 -4.62 2.81 -4.82
C THR A 64 -3.71 1.63 -5.17
N ALA A 65 -3.44 1.39 -6.46
CA ALA A 65 -2.52 0.33 -6.92
C ALA A 65 -1.09 0.46 -6.36
N HIS A 66 -0.65 1.69 -6.06
CA HIS A 66 0.68 1.98 -5.54
C HIS A 66 0.84 1.63 -4.06
N MET A 67 -0.17 1.00 -3.44
CA MET A 67 -0.11 0.43 -2.10
C MET A 67 1.11 -0.47 -1.84
N GLY A 68 1.69 -1.05 -2.89
CA GLY A 68 2.91 -1.84 -2.81
C GLY A 68 4.15 -1.08 -2.30
N ILE A 69 4.12 0.25 -2.21
CA ILE A 69 5.29 1.03 -1.75
C ILE A 69 5.73 0.67 -0.34
N LEU A 70 4.80 0.22 0.50
CA LEU A 70 5.08 -0.26 1.86
C LEU A 70 5.53 -1.72 1.90
N ASP A 71 5.61 -2.42 0.77
CA ASP A 71 6.11 -3.80 0.69
C ASP A 71 7.55 -3.81 0.18
N PRO A 72 8.53 -4.27 1.00
CA PRO A 72 9.94 -4.32 0.62
C PRO A 72 10.24 -5.13 -0.64
N ALA A 73 9.31 -5.98 -1.11
CA ALA A 73 9.46 -6.72 -2.35
C ALA A 73 9.25 -5.87 -3.61
N TYR A 74 8.63 -4.69 -3.47
CA TYR A 74 8.52 -3.73 -4.56
C TYR A 74 9.80 -2.91 -4.69
N LYS A 75 10.04 -2.47 -5.91
CA LYS A 75 11.17 -1.65 -6.33
C LYS A 75 10.63 -0.44 -7.06
N VAL A 76 11.39 0.64 -7.00
CA VAL A 76 11.12 1.85 -7.76
C VAL A 76 12.08 1.92 -8.93
N PHE A 77 11.56 2.27 -10.10
CA PHE A 77 12.34 2.76 -11.22
C PHE A 77 12.03 4.25 -11.37
N THR A 78 13.04 5.10 -11.28
CA THR A 78 12.91 6.55 -11.48
C THR A 78 13.65 6.90 -12.77
N SER A 79 13.04 7.77 -13.58
CA SER A 79 13.66 8.27 -14.81
C SER A 79 14.86 9.16 -14.51
N ASP A 80 15.97 8.92 -15.19
CA ASP A 80 17.17 9.79 -15.13
C ASP A 80 16.89 11.15 -15.81
N GLN A 81 15.84 11.24 -16.62
CA GLN A 81 15.41 12.44 -17.34
C GLN A 81 14.33 13.23 -16.58
N GLY A 82 13.94 12.79 -15.38
CA GLY A 82 12.89 13.45 -14.60
C GLY A 82 11.47 13.26 -15.16
N LEU A 83 11.26 12.22 -15.99
CA LEU A 83 9.94 11.97 -16.62
C LEU A 83 8.90 11.44 -15.63
N GLY A 84 9.34 10.82 -14.54
CA GLY A 84 8.50 10.21 -13.51
C GLY A 84 9.07 8.89 -13.00
N ALA A 85 8.20 8.04 -12.47
CA ALA A 85 8.61 6.79 -11.86
C ALA A 85 7.62 5.62 -12.08
N LEU A 86 8.09 4.41 -11.80
CA LEU A 86 7.31 3.17 -11.84
C LEU A 86 7.56 2.38 -10.56
N LEU A 87 6.48 1.94 -9.91
CA LEU A 87 6.54 0.99 -8.81
C LEU A 87 6.31 -0.42 -9.35
N TYR A 88 7.26 -1.34 -9.12
CA TYR A 88 7.18 -2.68 -9.71
C TYR A 88 7.73 -3.78 -8.80
N LYS A 89 7.24 -5.00 -8.99
CA LYS A 89 7.75 -6.21 -8.34
C LYS A 89 8.32 -7.16 -9.38
N LEU A 90 9.46 -7.79 -9.08
CA LEU A 90 10.07 -8.78 -9.98
C LEU A 90 9.47 -10.16 -9.71
N GLN A 91 8.89 -10.78 -10.74
CA GLN A 91 8.34 -12.13 -10.70
C GLN A 91 8.63 -12.87 -12.01
N SER A 92 9.17 -14.09 -11.95
CA SER A 92 9.44 -14.92 -13.15
C SER A 92 10.15 -14.18 -14.31
N ARG A 93 11.22 -13.42 -14.00
CA ARG A 93 11.96 -12.56 -14.94
C ARG A 93 11.07 -11.53 -15.67
N THR A 94 10.03 -11.05 -14.99
CA THR A 94 9.11 -10.02 -15.48
C THR A 94 9.03 -8.92 -14.44
N ALA A 95 9.14 -7.67 -14.87
CA ALA A 95 8.78 -6.52 -14.05
C ALA A 95 7.26 -6.35 -14.11
N VAL A 96 6.60 -6.61 -12.99
CA VAL A 96 5.16 -6.41 -12.82
C VAL A 96 4.97 -5.04 -12.18
N VAL A 97 4.62 -4.05 -13.00
CA VAL A 97 4.34 -2.68 -12.56
C VAL A 97 2.97 -2.65 -11.88
N ALA A 98 2.89 -2.01 -10.72
CA ALA A 98 1.64 -1.81 -10.00
C ALA A 98 1.07 -0.43 -10.34
N GLY A 99 -0.14 -0.43 -10.89
CA GLY A 99 -0.83 0.79 -11.28
C GLY A 99 -0.30 1.42 -12.56
N ASP A 100 -0.74 2.65 -12.75
CA ASP A 100 -0.30 3.52 -13.85
C ASP A 100 1.12 4.02 -13.60
N PRO A 101 1.85 4.43 -14.63
CA PRO A 101 3.06 5.21 -14.44
C PRO A 101 2.84 6.46 -13.58
N LEU A 102 3.76 6.72 -12.65
CA LEU A 102 3.74 7.92 -11.81
C LEU A 102 4.33 9.09 -12.61
N CYS A 103 3.56 9.60 -13.56
CA CYS A 103 3.92 10.72 -14.42
C CYS A 103 2.68 11.38 -15.02
N THR A 104 2.87 12.49 -15.73
CA THR A 104 1.83 13.05 -16.59
C THR A 104 1.69 12.24 -17.89
N VAL A 105 0.57 12.42 -18.59
CA VAL A 105 0.26 11.70 -19.84
C VAL A 105 1.31 11.97 -20.93
N GLU A 106 1.86 13.18 -20.97
CA GLU A 106 2.86 13.60 -21.95
C GLU A 106 4.19 12.85 -21.79
N HIS A 107 4.57 12.54 -20.55
CA HIS A 107 5.81 11.83 -20.22
C HIS A 107 5.69 10.31 -20.30
N GLN A 108 4.46 9.78 -20.33
CA GLN A 108 4.19 8.35 -20.21
C GLN A 108 4.94 7.50 -21.25
N THR A 109 4.89 7.88 -22.52
CA THR A 109 5.55 7.10 -23.59
C THR A 109 7.07 7.08 -23.40
N ALA A 110 7.68 8.25 -23.17
CA ALA A 110 9.12 8.38 -22.99
C ALA A 110 9.63 7.62 -21.75
N LEU A 111 8.88 7.69 -20.63
CA LEU A 111 9.21 6.94 -19.41
C LEU A 111 9.21 5.42 -19.66
N LEU A 112 8.23 4.91 -20.43
CA LEU A 112 8.12 3.49 -20.74
C LEU A 112 9.22 3.01 -21.71
N GLU A 113 9.68 3.88 -22.61
CA GLU A 113 10.83 3.64 -23.49
C GLU A 113 12.13 3.57 -22.70
N GLU A 114 12.36 4.50 -21.77
CA GLU A 114 13.51 4.49 -20.87
C GLU A 114 13.51 3.21 -20.01
N PHE A 115 12.34 2.87 -19.45
CA PHE A 115 12.19 1.63 -18.72
C PHE A 115 12.42 0.40 -19.62
N ALA A 116 12.11 0.47 -20.92
CA ALA A 116 12.36 -0.63 -21.85
C ALA A 116 13.84 -0.89 -22.06
N ILE A 117 14.66 0.16 -22.11
CA ILE A 117 16.13 0.05 -22.16
C ILE A 117 16.63 -0.64 -20.90
N PHE A 118 16.19 -0.19 -19.72
CA PHE A 118 16.53 -0.81 -18.42
C PHE A 118 16.18 -2.30 -18.39
N ARG A 119 14.93 -2.66 -18.75
CA ARG A 119 14.47 -4.06 -18.75
C ARG A 119 15.24 -4.92 -19.75
N LYS A 120 15.53 -4.42 -20.95
CA LYS A 120 16.25 -5.16 -21.99
C LYS A 120 17.66 -5.53 -21.54
N ARG A 121 18.36 -4.63 -20.86
CA ARG A 121 19.69 -4.90 -20.27
C ARG A 121 19.66 -6.03 -19.25
N GLN A 122 18.52 -6.23 -18.57
CA GLN A 122 18.33 -7.26 -17.54
C GLN A 122 17.59 -8.51 -18.03
N GLY A 123 17.15 -8.55 -19.30
CA GLY A 123 16.35 -9.64 -19.85
C GLY A 123 14.97 -9.78 -19.19
N LEU A 124 14.36 -8.67 -18.79
CA LEU A 124 13.07 -8.65 -18.09
C LEU A 124 11.89 -8.47 -19.05
N GLY A 125 10.84 -9.26 -18.85
CA GLY A 125 9.51 -9.02 -19.42
C GLY A 125 8.80 -7.84 -18.73
N LEU A 126 7.62 -7.47 -19.23
CA LEU A 126 6.78 -6.40 -18.68
C LEU A 126 5.34 -6.86 -18.53
N ALA A 127 4.69 -6.48 -17.44
CA ALA A 127 3.26 -6.54 -17.24
C ALA A 127 2.83 -5.41 -16.29
N PHE A 128 1.58 -5.00 -16.37
CA PHE A 128 0.97 -4.04 -15.45
C PHE A 128 -0.24 -4.65 -14.78
N VAL A 129 -0.48 -4.31 -13.50
CA VAL A 129 -1.62 -4.77 -12.73
C VAL A 129 -2.24 -3.61 -11.96
N GLY A 130 -3.57 -3.49 -12.02
CA GLY A 130 -4.31 -2.45 -11.31
C GLY A 130 -4.22 -1.09 -11.99
N THR A 131 -4.03 -1.07 -13.31
CA THR A 131 -4.00 0.17 -14.09
C THR A 131 -5.41 0.72 -14.27
N SER A 132 -5.51 2.03 -14.46
CA SER A 132 -6.76 2.72 -14.79
C SER A 132 -7.22 2.41 -16.21
N GLU A 133 -8.46 2.82 -16.50
CA GLU A 133 -9.03 2.78 -17.84
C GLU A 133 -8.24 3.64 -18.84
N GLU A 134 -7.79 4.82 -18.43
CA GLU A 134 -6.98 5.73 -19.25
C GLU A 134 -5.68 5.06 -19.71
N PHE A 135 -4.96 4.41 -18.80
CA PHE A 135 -3.76 3.66 -19.16
C PHE A 135 -4.08 2.41 -19.99
N ALA A 136 -5.20 1.74 -19.72
CA ALA A 136 -5.63 0.61 -20.54
C ALA A 136 -5.96 1.03 -21.98
N GLN A 137 -6.53 2.21 -22.20
CA GLN A 137 -6.74 2.78 -23.54
C GLN A 137 -5.41 3.07 -24.24
N TYR A 138 -4.44 3.67 -23.53
CA TYR A 138 -3.08 3.82 -24.06
C TYR A 138 -2.48 2.46 -24.45
N ALA A 139 -2.54 1.47 -23.56
CA ALA A 139 -2.02 0.12 -23.82
C ALA A 139 -2.71 -0.51 -25.05
N HIS A 140 -4.01 -0.30 -25.22
CA HIS A 140 -4.75 -0.76 -26.38
C HIS A 140 -4.24 -0.13 -27.69
N GLN A 141 -3.98 1.18 -27.70
CA GLN A 141 -3.41 1.89 -28.85
C GLN A 141 -2.00 1.38 -29.21
N GLN A 142 -1.23 0.95 -28.20
CA GLN A 142 0.07 0.30 -28.40
C GLN A 142 -0.03 -1.18 -28.86
N GLY A 143 -1.25 -1.69 -29.05
CA GLY A 143 -1.50 -3.07 -29.45
C GLY A 143 -1.25 -4.10 -28.35
N TRP A 144 -1.29 -3.69 -27.08
CA TRP A 144 -1.12 -4.58 -25.93
C TRP A 144 -2.41 -5.34 -25.64
N THR A 145 -2.26 -6.47 -24.95
CA THR A 145 -3.41 -7.16 -24.37
C THR A 145 -3.86 -6.42 -23.12
N THR A 146 -5.14 -6.08 -23.03
CA THR A 146 -5.75 -5.51 -21.83
C THR A 146 -6.88 -6.41 -21.33
N LEU A 147 -6.97 -6.54 -20.01
CA LEU A 147 -7.93 -7.40 -19.33
C LEU A 147 -8.52 -6.64 -18.14
N ARG A 148 -9.83 -6.40 -18.15
CA ARG A 148 -10.54 -5.85 -16.99
C ARG A 148 -10.72 -6.94 -15.94
N PHE A 149 -10.22 -6.70 -14.72
CA PHE A 149 -10.19 -7.73 -13.67
C PHE A 149 -10.95 -7.37 -12.39
N GLY A 150 -11.42 -6.13 -12.25
CA GLY A 150 -12.11 -5.69 -11.06
C GLY A 150 -12.36 -4.20 -11.09
N SER A 151 -12.79 -3.69 -9.95
CA SER A 151 -13.06 -2.28 -9.74
C SER A 151 -12.54 -1.82 -8.39
N GLU A 152 -12.28 -0.53 -8.27
CA GLU A 152 -11.96 0.11 -7.00
C GLU A 152 -13.26 0.40 -6.22
N ARG A 153 -13.25 0.14 -4.91
CA ARG A 153 -14.36 0.50 -4.02
C ARG A 153 -14.01 1.77 -3.26
N VAL A 154 -14.79 2.81 -3.47
CA VAL A 154 -14.54 4.14 -2.91
C VAL A 154 -15.74 4.57 -2.08
N ILE A 155 -15.49 5.13 -0.90
CA ILE A 155 -16.49 5.83 -0.09
C ILE A 155 -16.33 7.33 -0.35
N ASN A 156 -17.45 8.03 -0.54
CA ASN A 156 -17.49 9.49 -0.48
C ASN A 156 -17.89 9.97 0.93
N PRO A 157 -16.97 10.44 1.78
CA PRO A 157 -17.31 10.84 3.15
C PRO A 157 -18.29 12.02 3.23
N LEU A 158 -18.32 12.90 2.22
CA LEU A 158 -19.18 14.09 2.19
C LEU A 158 -20.67 13.74 1.99
N THR A 159 -20.93 12.67 1.25
CA THR A 159 -22.30 12.23 0.90
C THR A 159 -22.74 10.95 1.62
N ASN A 160 -21.86 10.30 2.37
CA ASN A 160 -22.10 8.96 2.90
C ASN A 160 -23.31 8.83 3.85
N LYS A 161 -24.12 7.78 3.63
CA LYS A 161 -25.34 7.48 4.40
C LYS A 161 -25.07 7.15 5.87
N VAL A 162 -23.93 6.53 6.21
CA VAL A 162 -23.54 6.24 7.61
C VAL A 162 -23.37 7.54 8.38
N LEU A 163 -22.59 8.49 7.85
CA LEU A 163 -22.34 9.77 8.51
C LEU A 163 -23.57 10.68 8.55
N ARG A 164 -24.53 10.48 7.64
CA ARG A 164 -25.82 11.19 7.61
C ARG A 164 -26.89 10.54 8.49
N ASN A 165 -26.56 9.49 9.25
CA ASN A 165 -27.50 8.70 10.07
C ASN A 165 -28.66 8.09 9.26
N GLN A 166 -28.44 7.79 7.97
CA GLN A 166 -29.40 7.18 7.03
C GLN A 166 -29.15 5.68 6.82
N ALA A 167 -28.15 5.11 7.50
CA ALA A 167 -27.80 3.69 7.48
C ALA A 167 -28.34 2.94 8.71
N SER A 168 -28.15 1.62 8.73
CA SER A 168 -28.44 0.78 9.91
C SER A 168 -27.76 1.32 11.17
N LYS A 169 -28.54 1.49 12.25
CA LYS A 169 -28.05 2.01 13.53
C LYS A 169 -27.12 1.06 14.28
N ARG A 170 -27.03 -0.21 13.88
CA ARG A 170 -26.26 -1.24 14.61
C ARG A 170 -24.77 -0.88 14.72
N MET A 171 -24.14 -0.50 13.60
CA MET A 171 -22.72 -0.13 13.57
C MET A 171 -22.44 1.14 14.37
N ILE A 172 -23.29 2.17 14.19
CA ILE A 172 -23.17 3.44 14.92
C ILE A 172 -23.35 3.22 16.43
N SER A 173 -24.31 2.40 16.84
CA SER A 173 -24.53 2.04 18.24
C SER A 173 -23.34 1.27 18.82
N GLN A 174 -22.77 0.33 18.06
CA GLN A 174 -21.57 -0.40 18.48
C GLN A 174 -20.39 0.57 18.68
N ASN A 175 -20.13 1.46 17.73
CA ASN A 175 -19.07 2.46 17.83
C ASN A 175 -19.26 3.37 19.06
N ARG A 176 -20.49 3.82 19.33
CA ARG A 176 -20.80 4.59 20.56
C ARG A 176 -20.54 3.79 21.83
N MET A 177 -20.87 2.50 21.86
CA MET A 177 -20.61 1.64 23.02
C MET A 177 -19.11 1.41 23.24
N LEU A 178 -18.33 1.27 22.17
CA LEU A 178 -16.88 1.15 22.24
C LEU A 178 -16.26 2.41 22.85
N LEU A 179 -16.67 3.59 22.37
CA LEU A 179 -16.13 4.88 22.82
C LEU A 179 -16.62 5.34 24.20
N ASP A 180 -17.71 4.79 24.72
CA ASP A 180 -18.25 5.15 26.05
C ASP A 180 -17.28 4.70 27.16
N PRO A 181 -16.72 5.63 27.99
CA PRO A 181 -15.75 5.30 29.04
C PRO A 181 -16.26 4.30 30.08
N LYS A 182 -17.56 4.34 30.39
CA LYS A 182 -18.19 3.44 31.36
C LYS A 182 -18.46 2.05 30.77
N ARG A 183 -18.56 1.95 29.45
CA ARG A 183 -18.75 0.70 28.71
C ARG A 183 -17.43 0.23 28.13
N GLY A 184 -17.22 0.42 26.82
CA GLY A 184 -16.03 -0.07 26.12
C GLY A 184 -14.73 0.63 26.53
N GLY A 185 -14.78 1.94 26.79
CA GLY A 185 -13.61 2.76 27.12
C GLY A 185 -12.49 2.71 26.09
N THR A 186 -12.81 2.43 24.83
CA THR A 186 -11.87 2.48 23.72
C THR A 186 -11.51 3.93 23.44
N SER A 187 -10.21 4.23 23.39
CA SER A 187 -9.70 5.54 22.96
C SER A 187 -9.25 5.47 21.51
N LEU A 188 -9.53 6.52 20.73
CA LEU A 188 -9.03 6.70 19.36
C LEU A 188 -7.90 7.72 19.35
N LYS A 189 -6.84 7.43 18.60
CA LYS A 189 -5.67 8.29 18.49
C LYS A 189 -5.19 8.34 17.04
N VAL A 190 -4.58 9.47 16.68
CA VAL A 190 -3.95 9.70 15.37
C VAL A 190 -2.45 9.75 15.56
N TYR A 191 -1.70 9.11 14.67
CA TYR A 191 -0.24 9.18 14.62
C TYR A 191 0.19 9.45 13.18
N CYS A 192 1.07 10.41 12.98
CA CYS A 192 1.55 10.79 11.65
C CYS A 192 3.03 11.16 11.78
N PRO A 193 3.98 10.23 11.49
CA PRO A 193 5.39 10.45 11.77
C PRO A 193 5.95 11.73 11.16
N SER A 194 5.47 12.13 9.98
CA SER A 194 5.87 13.36 9.29
C SER A 194 5.41 14.65 9.98
N ILE A 195 4.44 14.58 10.89
CA ILE A 195 3.89 15.74 11.63
C ILE A 195 4.25 15.65 13.12
N THR A 196 4.05 14.50 13.73
CA THR A 196 4.23 14.28 15.18
C THR A 196 5.66 13.91 15.57
N GLY A 197 6.53 13.63 14.59
CA GLY A 197 7.84 13.02 14.82
C GLY A 197 7.74 11.51 15.03
N VAL A 198 8.90 10.85 15.00
CA VAL A 198 9.03 9.39 15.15
C VAL A 198 8.90 8.97 16.61
N ASP A 199 7.93 8.10 16.90
CA ASP A 199 7.78 7.38 18.17
C ASP A 199 8.11 5.90 17.97
N ALA A 200 9.38 5.54 18.14
CA ALA A 200 9.87 4.18 17.91
C ALA A 200 9.14 3.11 18.75
N SER A 201 8.66 3.45 19.95
CA SER A 201 7.93 2.49 20.80
C SER A 201 6.51 2.24 20.28
N LEU A 202 5.82 3.28 19.82
CA LEU A 202 4.51 3.14 19.19
C LEU A 202 4.64 2.40 17.85
N GLU A 203 5.60 2.76 17.01
CA GLU A 203 5.84 2.13 15.71
C GLU A 203 6.11 0.64 15.85
N TYR A 204 7.00 0.26 16.78
CA TYR A 204 7.26 -1.15 17.07
C TYR A 204 6.00 -1.92 17.45
N ARG A 205 5.16 -1.36 18.33
CA ARG A 205 3.91 -2.01 18.77
C ARG A 205 2.87 -2.13 17.65
N LEU A 206 2.77 -1.14 16.78
CA LEU A 206 1.86 -1.17 15.62
C LEU A 206 2.33 -2.19 14.57
N GLN A 207 3.63 -2.24 14.30
CA GLN A 207 4.24 -3.23 13.41
C GLN A 207 4.04 -4.65 13.97
N GLN A 208 4.28 -4.85 15.27
CA GLN A 208 4.07 -6.14 15.92
C GLN A 208 2.61 -6.60 15.82
N LEU A 209 1.64 -5.72 16.06
CA LEU A 209 0.21 -6.04 15.90
C LEU A 209 -0.12 -6.46 14.46
N TYR A 210 0.49 -5.81 13.46
CA TYR A 210 0.34 -6.20 12.06
C TYR A 210 0.92 -7.59 11.78
N ASP A 211 2.13 -7.85 12.27
CA ASP A 211 2.82 -9.11 12.06
C ASP A 211 2.07 -10.27 12.73
N ASP A 212 1.57 -10.09 13.95
CA ASP A 212 0.77 -11.08 14.68
C ASP A 212 -0.53 -11.39 13.92
N TRP A 213 -1.27 -10.35 13.51
CA TRP A 213 -2.50 -10.51 12.71
C TRP A 213 -2.23 -11.24 11.39
N ARG A 214 -1.13 -10.89 10.71
CA ARG A 214 -0.74 -11.49 9.43
C ARG A 214 -0.37 -12.96 9.61
N GLN A 215 0.38 -13.31 10.66
CA GLN A 215 0.74 -14.69 10.99
C GLN A 215 -0.52 -15.53 11.24
N GLU A 216 -1.41 -15.08 12.13
CA GLU A 216 -2.67 -15.76 12.43
C GLU A 216 -3.50 -16.01 11.16
N ARG A 217 -3.60 -15.01 10.29
CA ARG A 217 -4.30 -15.14 9.01
C ARG A 217 -3.63 -16.16 8.08
N ASN A 218 -2.30 -16.21 8.02
CA ASN A 218 -1.57 -17.14 7.16
C ASN A 218 -1.68 -18.60 7.62
N HIS A 219 -2.01 -18.85 8.90
CA HIS A 219 -2.30 -20.19 9.41
C HIS A 219 -3.70 -20.72 9.00
N LYS A 220 -4.56 -19.88 8.40
CA LYS A 220 -5.87 -20.31 7.91
C LYS A 220 -5.74 -21.18 6.66
N CYS A 221 -6.52 -22.27 6.63
CA CYS A 221 -6.51 -23.25 5.55
C CYS A 221 -7.90 -23.40 4.92
N GLY A 222 -7.96 -23.96 3.70
CA GLY A 222 -9.23 -24.33 3.06
C GLY A 222 -10.08 -23.11 2.67
N LYS A 223 -11.33 -23.08 3.11
CA LYS A 223 -12.30 -22.01 2.75
C LYS A 223 -11.99 -20.65 3.40
N ASP A 224 -11.12 -20.65 4.42
CA ASP A 224 -10.76 -19.46 5.19
C ASP A 224 -9.44 -18.80 4.72
N LEU A 225 -8.79 -19.37 3.69
CA LEU A 225 -7.61 -18.78 3.07
C LEU A 225 -7.98 -17.46 2.39
N GLN A 226 -7.31 -16.37 2.75
CA GLN A 226 -7.53 -15.06 2.10
C GLN A 226 -6.29 -14.69 1.30
N ALA A 227 -6.46 -14.31 0.02
CA ALA A 227 -5.33 -13.79 -0.74
C ALA A 227 -4.81 -12.49 -0.13
N PHE A 228 -3.48 -12.42 -0.10
CA PHE A 228 -2.76 -11.25 0.36
C PHE A 228 -1.50 -11.07 -0.44
N VAL A 229 -1.46 -9.95 -1.14
CA VAL A 229 -0.45 -9.65 -2.15
C VAL A 229 0.75 -8.91 -1.53
N THR A 230 0.50 -8.12 -0.49
CA THR A 230 1.41 -7.05 -0.04
C THR A 230 1.80 -7.25 1.42
N ILE A 231 3.07 -7.41 1.74
CA ILE A 231 3.56 -7.55 3.12
C ILE A 231 4.08 -6.19 3.58
N TYR A 232 3.45 -5.58 4.58
CA TYR A 232 3.74 -4.21 4.96
C TYR A 232 4.88 -4.10 5.97
N ASP A 233 5.87 -3.30 5.60
CA ASP A 233 6.67 -2.50 6.52
C ASP A 233 5.95 -1.15 6.67
N LEU A 234 5.18 -1.00 7.75
CA LEU A 234 4.20 0.09 7.92
C LEU A 234 4.86 1.46 7.86
N PHE A 235 6.09 1.59 8.35
CA PHE A 235 6.77 2.87 8.57
C PHE A 235 7.85 3.15 7.52
N SER A 236 7.96 2.32 6.48
CA SER A 236 8.93 2.49 5.37
C SER A 236 8.69 3.73 4.52
N TYR A 237 7.48 4.32 4.53
CA TYR A 237 7.16 5.52 3.76
C TYR A 237 6.31 6.53 4.58
N PRO A 238 6.92 7.20 5.58
CA PRO A 238 6.22 8.06 6.54
C PRO A 238 5.66 9.35 5.92
N ALA A 239 6.25 9.81 4.82
CA ALA A 239 5.89 11.08 4.17
C ALA A 239 4.45 11.13 3.67
N SER A 240 3.87 9.99 3.29
CA SER A 240 2.51 9.88 2.74
C SER A 240 1.57 8.99 3.57
N THR A 241 1.93 8.68 4.82
CA THR A 241 1.16 7.78 5.70
C THR A 241 0.71 8.48 6.98
N LEU A 242 -0.51 8.19 7.38
CA LEU A 242 -1.04 8.49 8.72
C LEU A 242 -1.74 7.25 9.28
N PHE A 243 -1.77 7.14 10.59
CA PHE A 243 -2.29 6.00 11.32
C PHE A 243 -3.40 6.44 12.25
N LEU A 244 -4.51 5.71 12.22
CA LEU A 244 -5.51 5.71 13.28
C LEU A 244 -5.27 4.48 14.12
N TYR A 245 -5.28 4.59 15.44
CA TYR A 245 -5.19 3.42 16.30
C TYR A 245 -6.11 3.54 17.51
N THR A 246 -6.51 2.39 18.02
CA THR A 246 -7.36 2.28 19.20
C THR A 246 -6.57 1.71 20.38
N THR A 247 -6.85 2.21 21.58
CA THR A 247 -6.40 1.57 22.83
C THR A 247 -7.57 1.20 23.72
N ASP A 248 -7.41 0.18 24.55
CA ASP A 248 -8.32 -0.09 25.65
C ASP A 248 -8.09 0.86 26.85
N LYS A 249 -8.77 0.58 27.97
CA LYS A 249 -8.70 1.36 29.21
C LYS A 249 -7.32 1.30 29.88
N ASP A 250 -6.58 0.24 29.63
CA ASP A 250 -5.23 0.02 30.18
C ASP A 250 -4.14 0.61 29.25
N GLY A 251 -4.55 1.18 28.11
CA GLY A 251 -3.65 1.79 27.13
C GLY A 251 -3.04 0.82 26.13
N SER A 252 -3.47 -0.44 26.12
CA SER A 252 -2.99 -1.45 25.17
C SER A 252 -3.62 -1.24 23.79
N ILE A 253 -2.83 -1.39 22.73
CA ILE A 253 -3.31 -1.21 21.35
C ILE A 253 -4.25 -2.36 20.98
N THR A 254 -5.45 -2.03 20.53
CA THR A 254 -6.51 -2.99 20.16
C THR A 254 -6.75 -3.06 18.65
N GLY A 255 -6.22 -2.13 17.88
CA GLY A 255 -6.38 -2.08 16.43
C GLY A 255 -5.76 -0.83 15.84
N PHE A 256 -5.54 -0.87 14.52
CA PHE A 256 -5.10 0.30 13.78
C PHE A 256 -5.58 0.26 12.33
N ALA A 257 -5.59 1.42 11.70
CA ALA A 257 -5.75 1.60 10.27
C ALA A 257 -4.67 2.54 9.72
N THR A 258 -4.06 2.16 8.60
CA THR A 258 -3.17 3.04 7.85
C THR A 258 -3.96 3.73 6.74
N LEU A 259 -3.87 5.05 6.69
CA LEU A 259 -4.35 5.86 5.58
C LEU A 259 -3.14 6.36 4.79
N ARG A 260 -3.15 6.13 3.48
CA ARG A 260 -2.15 6.63 2.54
C ARG A 260 -2.76 7.70 1.65
N ALA A 261 -2.06 8.80 1.46
CA ALA A 261 -2.49 9.84 0.52
C ALA A 261 -2.49 9.29 -0.92
N LEU A 262 -3.50 9.69 -1.69
CA LEU A 262 -3.66 9.40 -3.12
C LEU A 262 -3.61 10.72 -3.87
N GLY A 263 -2.48 11.00 -4.51
CA GLY A 263 -2.26 12.24 -5.25
C GLY A 263 -3.27 12.45 -6.37
N ALA A 264 -3.49 11.42 -7.18
CA ALA A 264 -4.33 11.50 -8.37
C ALA A 264 -5.82 11.76 -8.07
N GLN A 265 -6.29 11.40 -6.88
CA GLN A 265 -7.69 11.57 -6.48
C GLN A 265 -7.88 12.63 -5.39
N ASN A 266 -6.80 13.26 -4.92
CA ASN A 266 -6.80 14.13 -3.74
C ASN A 266 -7.56 13.49 -2.56
N GLY A 267 -7.19 12.25 -2.26
CA GLY A 267 -7.92 11.38 -1.34
C GLY A 267 -7.01 10.50 -0.50
N PHE A 268 -7.61 9.48 0.13
CA PHE A 268 -6.85 8.50 0.90
C PHE A 268 -7.27 7.08 0.56
N HIS A 269 -6.33 6.15 0.69
CA HIS A 269 -6.59 4.71 0.71
C HIS A 269 -6.40 4.17 2.12
N ILE A 270 -7.36 3.42 2.64
CA ILE A 270 -7.30 2.80 3.98
C ILE A 270 -6.95 1.31 3.87
N ASP A 271 -5.70 0.97 4.15
CA ASP A 271 -5.21 -0.42 4.28
C ASP A 271 -3.76 -0.43 4.85
N PRO A 272 -3.43 -1.35 5.77
CA PRO A 272 -4.33 -2.28 6.43
C PRO A 272 -5.21 -1.58 7.47
N PHE A 273 -6.36 -2.16 7.77
CA PHE A 273 -7.19 -1.80 8.94
C PHE A 273 -7.54 -3.08 9.69
N ILE A 274 -6.95 -3.25 10.87
CA ILE A 274 -6.98 -4.51 11.61
C ILE A 274 -7.30 -4.28 13.08
N ALA A 275 -7.72 -5.34 13.74
CA ALA A 275 -7.92 -5.39 15.18
C ALA A 275 -7.12 -6.56 15.75
N SER A 276 -6.67 -6.44 17.00
CA SER A 276 -6.07 -7.56 17.72
C SER A 276 -7.09 -8.69 17.88
N SER A 277 -6.62 -9.92 18.07
CA SER A 277 -7.48 -11.08 18.32
C SER A 277 -8.28 -10.96 19.62
N THR A 278 -7.80 -10.16 20.58
CA THR A 278 -8.45 -9.86 21.86
C THR A 278 -9.35 -8.62 21.81
N ALA A 279 -9.39 -7.91 20.68
CA ALA A 279 -10.12 -6.67 20.56
C ALA A 279 -11.65 -6.87 20.67
N PRO A 280 -12.38 -5.93 21.30
CA PRO A 280 -13.83 -5.90 21.23
C PRO A 280 -14.33 -5.89 19.78
N ARG A 281 -15.50 -6.49 19.55
CA ARG A 281 -16.11 -6.49 18.22
C ARG A 281 -16.39 -5.05 17.76
N GLY A 282 -16.02 -4.74 16.52
CA GLY A 282 -16.33 -3.45 15.87
C GLY A 282 -15.17 -2.46 15.82
N ILE A 283 -13.97 -2.80 16.29
CA ILE A 283 -12.79 -1.91 16.19
C ILE A 283 -12.48 -1.52 14.74
N THR A 284 -12.51 -2.44 13.78
CA THR A 284 -12.28 -2.10 12.36
C THR A 284 -13.38 -1.19 11.79
N ASP A 285 -14.64 -1.39 12.22
CA ASP A 285 -15.76 -0.53 11.83
C ASP A 285 -15.61 0.88 12.42
N LEU A 286 -15.13 0.96 13.65
CA LEU A 286 -14.81 2.21 14.32
C LEU A 286 -13.69 2.96 13.59
N LEU A 287 -12.62 2.27 13.19
CA LEU A 287 -11.49 2.85 12.45
C LEU A 287 -11.95 3.43 11.09
N ILE A 288 -12.72 2.68 10.31
CA ILE A 288 -13.23 3.15 9.00
C ILE A 288 -14.18 4.34 9.19
N VAL A 289 -15.12 4.27 10.14
CA VAL A 289 -16.04 5.40 10.40
C VAL A 289 -15.28 6.64 10.87
N THR A 290 -14.25 6.47 11.68
CA THR A 290 -13.38 7.58 12.14
C THR A 290 -12.62 8.20 10.98
N ALA A 291 -12.04 7.38 10.09
CA ALA A 291 -11.40 7.85 8.86
C ALA A 291 -12.36 8.69 8.02
N MET A 292 -13.59 8.20 7.81
CA MET A 292 -14.61 8.96 7.08
C MET A 292 -14.94 10.30 7.76
N GLN A 293 -15.03 10.33 9.09
CA GLN A 293 -15.31 11.57 9.83
C GLN A 293 -14.17 12.59 9.67
N ILE A 294 -12.91 12.16 9.81
CA ILE A 294 -11.73 13.02 9.62
C ILE A 294 -11.71 13.60 8.21
N LEU A 295 -11.89 12.76 7.19
CA LEU A 295 -11.89 13.21 5.80
C LEU A 295 -13.05 14.14 5.48
N LYS A 296 -14.25 13.87 6.00
CA LYS A 296 -15.39 14.78 5.88
C LYS A 296 -15.09 16.15 6.51
N HIS A 297 -14.44 16.18 7.68
CA HIS A 297 -14.05 17.44 8.32
C HIS A 297 -12.98 18.21 7.53
N ALA A 298 -12.14 17.49 6.77
CA ALA A 298 -11.14 18.06 5.88
C ALA A 298 -11.67 18.38 4.47
N ASP A 299 -12.97 18.24 4.21
CA ASP A 299 -13.62 18.41 2.89
C ASP A 299 -13.07 17.46 1.80
N ILE A 300 -12.65 16.26 2.20
CA ILE A 300 -12.10 15.24 1.29
C ILE A 300 -13.17 14.19 0.98
N GLY A 301 -13.50 14.11 -0.32
CA GLY A 301 -14.56 13.26 -0.87
C GLY A 301 -14.15 11.86 -1.31
N TYR A 302 -12.91 11.44 -1.10
CA TYR A 302 -12.38 10.19 -1.67
C TYR A 302 -11.65 9.33 -0.63
N LEU A 303 -12.28 8.23 -0.22
CA LEU A 303 -11.69 7.20 0.64
C LEU A 303 -11.78 5.83 -0.03
N SER A 304 -10.65 5.35 -0.57
CA SER A 304 -10.57 4.04 -1.19
C SER A 304 -10.45 2.92 -0.16
N LEU A 305 -11.26 1.87 -0.34
CA LEU A 305 -11.24 0.61 0.41
C LEU A 305 -10.40 -0.47 -0.31
N GLY A 306 -9.77 -0.12 -1.43
CA GLY A 306 -8.99 -1.04 -2.23
C GLY A 306 -9.78 -1.68 -3.36
N PHE A 307 -9.21 -2.78 -3.88
CA PHE A 307 -9.70 -3.45 -5.08
C PHE A 307 -10.71 -4.54 -4.77
N GLU A 308 -11.76 -4.58 -5.57
CA GLU A 308 -12.74 -5.64 -5.62
C GLU A 308 -12.62 -6.39 -6.96
N PRO A 309 -12.07 -7.62 -6.96
CA PRO A 309 -12.03 -8.45 -8.15
C PRO A 309 -13.43 -8.74 -8.67
N ALA A 310 -13.60 -8.67 -9.99
CA ALA A 310 -14.87 -9.03 -10.63
C ALA A 310 -15.14 -10.54 -10.49
N SER A 311 -16.41 -10.93 -10.40
CA SER A 311 -16.80 -12.35 -10.32
C SER A 311 -16.45 -13.12 -11.60
N ASP A 312 -16.44 -12.43 -12.73
CA ASP A 312 -16.06 -12.95 -14.04
C ASP A 312 -15.28 -11.88 -14.83
N ILE A 313 -14.45 -12.35 -15.78
CA ILE A 313 -13.82 -11.43 -16.74
C ILE A 313 -14.89 -10.82 -17.62
N GLN A 314 -14.94 -9.50 -17.60
CA GLN A 314 -15.87 -8.76 -18.43
C GLN A 314 -15.28 -8.56 -19.83
N GLU A 315 -14.06 -8.05 -19.95
CA GLU A 315 -13.53 -7.57 -21.24
C GLU A 315 -12.04 -7.92 -21.44
N VAL A 316 -11.71 -8.39 -22.65
CA VAL A 316 -10.34 -8.66 -23.12
C VAL A 316 -10.19 -8.04 -24.50
N HIS A 317 -9.25 -7.11 -24.66
CA HIS A 317 -8.97 -6.45 -25.94
C HIS A 317 -7.56 -6.79 -26.45
N GLY A 318 -7.36 -6.58 -27.76
CA GLY A 318 -6.05 -6.74 -28.42
C GLY A 318 -5.70 -8.16 -28.88
N GLN A 319 -6.69 -9.06 -28.97
CA GLN A 319 -6.47 -10.48 -29.25
C GLN A 319 -7.51 -11.12 -30.18
N THR A 320 -7.14 -12.27 -30.77
CA THR A 320 -8.07 -13.14 -31.49
C THR A 320 -9.03 -13.84 -30.52
N LYS A 321 -10.20 -14.29 -31.02
CA LYS A 321 -11.22 -14.98 -30.19
C LYS A 321 -10.67 -16.18 -29.39
N LEU A 322 -9.69 -16.89 -29.97
CA LEU A 322 -9.06 -18.05 -29.33
C LEU A 322 -8.15 -17.64 -28.16
N GLU A 323 -7.35 -16.60 -28.35
CA GLU A 323 -6.44 -16.09 -27.30
C GLU A 323 -7.24 -15.47 -26.14
N SER A 324 -8.28 -14.69 -26.44
CA SER A 324 -9.19 -14.16 -25.42
C SER A 324 -9.84 -15.27 -24.60
N TRP A 325 -10.20 -16.39 -25.23
CA TRP A 325 -10.70 -17.57 -24.53
C TRP A 325 -9.65 -18.15 -23.59
N VAL A 326 -8.40 -18.30 -24.02
CA VAL A 326 -7.32 -18.82 -23.16
C VAL A 326 -7.06 -17.91 -21.96
N TRP A 327 -7.01 -16.60 -22.16
CA TRP A 327 -6.89 -15.63 -21.07
C TRP A 327 -8.06 -15.72 -20.10
N LYS A 328 -9.29 -15.80 -20.63
CA LYS A 328 -10.49 -16.01 -19.83
C LYS A 328 -10.41 -17.28 -18.99
N GLN A 329 -9.97 -18.39 -19.57
CA GLN A 329 -9.80 -19.66 -18.84
C GLN A 329 -8.69 -19.60 -17.79
N GLY A 330 -7.54 -18.99 -18.11
CA GLY A 330 -6.40 -18.85 -17.21
C GLY A 330 -6.77 -18.03 -15.98
N TYR A 331 -7.33 -16.86 -16.19
CA TYR A 331 -7.76 -15.98 -15.10
C TYR A 331 -8.95 -16.55 -14.33
N ASN A 332 -9.96 -17.14 -14.98
CA ASN A 332 -11.08 -17.74 -14.24
C ASN A 332 -10.62 -18.88 -13.34
N ARG A 333 -9.55 -19.61 -13.70
CA ARG A 333 -8.94 -20.61 -12.81
C ARG A 333 -8.23 -19.96 -11.63
N VAL A 334 -7.55 -18.84 -11.86
CA VAL A 334 -6.84 -18.04 -10.84
C VAL A 334 -7.83 -17.44 -9.84
N ILE A 335 -8.81 -16.67 -10.30
CA ILE A 335 -9.81 -16.02 -9.43
C ILE A 335 -10.64 -17.04 -8.67
N LYS A 336 -11.08 -18.14 -9.30
CA LYS A 336 -11.79 -19.21 -8.57
C LYS A 336 -10.93 -19.92 -7.53
N SER A 337 -9.60 -19.83 -7.65
CA SER A 337 -8.67 -20.37 -6.66
C SER A 337 -8.33 -19.40 -5.53
N VAL A 338 -8.66 -18.12 -5.69
CA VAL A 338 -8.50 -17.09 -4.67
C VAL A 338 -9.83 -16.93 -3.92
N PRO A 339 -9.93 -17.29 -2.64
CA PRO A 339 -11.15 -17.05 -1.87
C PRO A 339 -11.22 -15.55 -1.54
N VAL A 340 -11.81 -14.76 -2.45
CA VAL A 340 -12.16 -13.34 -2.20
C VAL A 340 -13.51 -13.22 -1.50
N THR A 341 -14.18 -14.36 -1.27
CA THR A 341 -15.54 -14.46 -0.74
C THR A 341 -15.69 -13.72 0.60
N GLY A 342 -16.53 -12.69 0.64
CA GLY A 342 -16.93 -11.99 1.87
C GLY A 342 -16.40 -10.56 2.06
N LYS A 343 -15.33 -10.15 1.36
CA LYS A 343 -14.82 -8.76 1.43
C LYS A 343 -15.86 -7.75 0.91
N ALA A 344 -16.47 -8.05 -0.23
CA ALA A 344 -17.54 -7.26 -0.84
C ALA A 344 -18.72 -7.00 0.14
N VAL A 345 -19.20 -8.07 0.79
CA VAL A 345 -20.31 -8.00 1.75
C VAL A 345 -19.93 -7.15 2.96
N TYR A 346 -18.69 -7.28 3.45
CA TYR A 346 -18.19 -6.45 4.54
C TYR A 346 -18.15 -4.97 4.15
N PHE A 347 -17.69 -4.63 2.93
CA PHE A 347 -17.57 -3.24 2.49
C PHE A 347 -18.92 -2.57 2.18
N ASN A 348 -19.92 -3.33 1.72
CA ASN A 348 -21.24 -2.79 1.41
C ASN A 348 -21.93 -2.08 2.59
N LYS A 349 -21.62 -2.45 3.84
CA LYS A 349 -22.20 -1.78 5.01
C LYS A 349 -21.71 -0.34 5.20
N PHE A 350 -20.61 0.04 4.55
CA PHE A 350 -20.07 1.41 4.56
C PHE A 350 -20.61 2.25 3.40
N TYR A 351 -21.48 1.70 2.55
CA TYR A 351 -22.10 2.41 1.43
C TYR A 351 -21.06 3.10 0.53
N PRO A 352 -20.19 2.33 -0.14
CA PRO A 352 -19.33 2.88 -1.18
C PRO A 352 -20.17 3.59 -2.26
N ASP A 353 -19.58 4.59 -2.88
CA ASP A 353 -20.18 5.42 -3.92
C ASP A 353 -19.80 4.85 -5.30
N ASP A 354 -20.78 4.23 -5.97
CA ASP A 354 -20.54 3.58 -7.25
C ASP A 354 -20.15 4.59 -8.36
N SER A 355 -20.49 5.89 -8.22
CA SER A 355 -20.06 6.91 -9.21
C SER A 355 -18.58 7.27 -9.10
N LEU A 356 -17.93 6.90 -7.98
CA LEU A 356 -16.48 7.06 -7.79
C LEU A 356 -15.72 5.75 -8.08
N SER A 357 -16.41 4.66 -8.40
CA SER A 357 -15.77 3.40 -8.74
C SER A 357 -15.03 3.52 -10.07
N SER A 358 -13.83 2.96 -10.13
CA SER A 358 -12.99 2.92 -11.33
C SER A 358 -12.69 1.48 -11.72
N ASP A 359 -12.71 1.17 -13.00
CA ASP A 359 -12.33 -0.14 -13.52
C ASP A 359 -10.82 -0.34 -13.46
N LEU A 360 -10.41 -1.58 -13.16
CA LEU A 360 -9.02 -1.97 -12.99
C LEU A 360 -8.61 -2.99 -14.04
N PHE A 361 -7.43 -2.76 -14.62
CA PHE A 361 -6.93 -3.52 -15.75
C PHE A 361 -5.58 -4.19 -15.48
N ILE A 362 -5.38 -5.32 -16.15
CA ILE A 362 -4.08 -5.94 -16.39
C ILE A 362 -3.69 -5.62 -17.82
N CYS A 363 -2.49 -5.08 -18.02
CA CYS A 363 -1.97 -4.77 -19.35
C CYS A 363 -0.67 -5.55 -19.60
N VAL A 364 -0.58 -6.25 -20.72
CA VAL A 364 0.61 -7.02 -21.09
C VAL A 364 1.06 -6.68 -22.50
N PRO A 365 2.28 -6.12 -22.67
CA PRO A 365 2.84 -5.83 -23.99
C PRO A 365 3.05 -7.09 -24.84
N GLY A 366 2.77 -6.97 -26.14
CA GLY A 366 2.96 -8.01 -27.14
C GLY A 366 1.66 -8.73 -27.58
N ARG A 367 1.76 -9.46 -28.70
CA ARG A 367 0.70 -10.34 -29.23
C ARG A 367 0.99 -11.80 -28.85
N GLY A 368 -0.06 -12.60 -28.62
CA GLY A 368 0.06 -14.01 -28.20
C GLY A 368 -0.13 -14.25 -26.70
N ILE A 369 0.03 -15.49 -26.24
CA ILE A 369 -0.07 -15.88 -24.83
C ILE A 369 1.32 -15.73 -24.18
N PRO A 370 1.58 -14.71 -23.35
CA PRO A 370 2.84 -14.55 -22.66
C PRO A 370 2.84 -15.50 -21.46
N VAL A 371 3.32 -16.74 -21.67
CA VAL A 371 3.39 -17.78 -20.62
C VAL A 371 4.13 -17.25 -19.38
N ARG A 372 5.22 -16.49 -19.58
CA ARG A 372 5.98 -15.86 -18.49
C ARG A 372 5.21 -14.75 -17.79
N GLY A 373 4.54 -13.87 -18.53
CA GLY A 373 3.71 -12.80 -17.96
C GLY A 373 2.54 -13.37 -17.15
N SER A 374 1.89 -14.42 -17.67
CA SER A 374 0.81 -15.12 -16.97
C SER A 374 1.30 -15.76 -15.67
N LEU A 375 2.46 -16.42 -15.68
CA LEU A 375 3.07 -16.99 -14.46
C LEU A 375 3.48 -15.90 -13.46
N ALA A 376 4.04 -14.79 -13.94
CA ALA A 376 4.41 -13.66 -13.11
C ALA A 376 3.18 -13.04 -12.43
N LEU A 377 2.07 -12.87 -13.15
CA LEU A 377 0.79 -12.41 -12.60
C LEU A 377 0.22 -13.38 -11.55
N MET A 378 0.36 -14.69 -11.78
CA MET A 378 -0.07 -15.69 -10.80
C MET A 378 0.75 -15.63 -9.50
N GLN A 379 2.06 -15.47 -9.61
CA GLN A 379 2.96 -15.31 -8.45
C GLN A 379 2.79 -13.96 -7.77
N PHE A 380 2.52 -12.90 -8.54
CA PHE A 380 2.21 -11.57 -8.02
C PHE A 380 0.99 -11.59 -7.12
N ALA A 381 -0.06 -12.33 -7.48
CA ALA A 381 -1.22 -12.55 -6.62
C ALA A 381 -0.95 -13.46 -5.39
N ASN A 382 0.32 -13.85 -5.16
CA ASN A 382 0.78 -14.72 -4.08
C ASN A 382 0.01 -16.04 -3.97
N MET A 383 -0.42 -16.59 -5.11
CA MET A 383 -0.99 -17.93 -5.16
C MET A 383 0.12 -18.97 -5.18
N ASN A 384 0.10 -19.90 -4.23
CA ASN A 384 1.00 -21.05 -4.23
C ASN A 384 0.72 -21.95 -5.45
N VAL A 385 1.46 -21.74 -6.54
CA VAL A 385 1.36 -22.50 -7.81
C VAL A 385 1.47 -24.01 -7.58
N TRP A 386 2.31 -24.44 -6.61
CA TRP A 386 2.51 -25.84 -6.26
C TRP A 386 1.28 -26.50 -5.62
N GLN A 387 0.44 -25.76 -4.89
CA GLN A 387 -0.80 -26.28 -4.31
C GLN A 387 -1.89 -26.51 -5.38
N LEU A 388 -1.84 -25.76 -6.49
CA LEU A 388 -2.77 -25.94 -7.62
C LEU A 388 -2.43 -27.15 -8.49
N LEU A 389 -1.14 -27.43 -8.68
CA LEU A 389 -0.67 -28.56 -9.49
C LEU A 389 -0.75 -29.91 -8.75
N THR A 390 -0.53 -29.91 -7.43
CA THR A 390 -0.59 -31.14 -6.61
C THR A 390 -2.02 -31.61 -6.32
N ARG A 391 -3.02 -30.72 -6.41
CA ARG A 391 -4.45 -31.08 -6.21
C ARG A 391 -5.00 -32.04 -7.26
N LYS A 392 -4.30 -32.25 -8.39
CA LYS A 392 -4.70 -33.19 -9.45
C LYS A 392 -4.24 -34.64 -9.24
N LYS A 393 -3.40 -34.93 -8.24
CA LYS A 393 -2.86 -36.29 -8.02
C LYS A 393 -3.46 -37.06 -6.83
N GLY A 394 -4.49 -36.52 -6.17
CA GLY A 394 -5.19 -37.16 -5.05
C GLY A 394 -6.56 -37.73 -5.42
N LYS A 395 -6.64 -38.57 -6.45
CA LYS A 395 -7.75 -39.51 -6.63
C LYS A 395 -7.11 -40.87 -6.88
N GLN A 396 -6.79 -41.57 -5.81
CA GLN A 396 -6.44 -42.97 -5.86
C GLN A 396 -7.31 -43.70 -4.83
N ASP A 397 -8.15 -44.54 -5.41
CA ASP A 397 -9.06 -45.55 -4.87
C ASP A 397 -9.00 -45.86 -3.37
N SER A 398 -10.13 -45.62 -2.71
CA SER A 398 -10.46 -46.30 -1.45
C SER A 398 -10.67 -47.80 -1.71
N PRO A 399 -9.91 -48.71 -1.08
CA PRO A 399 -10.22 -50.12 -1.15
C PRO A 399 -11.51 -50.41 -0.38
N LYS A 400 -12.41 -51.15 -1.03
CA LYS A 400 -13.61 -51.72 -0.41
C LYS A 400 -13.20 -52.53 0.83
N ALA A 401 -13.81 -52.22 1.96
CA ALA A 401 -13.72 -53.04 3.15
C ALA A 401 -14.36 -54.41 2.85
N THR A 402 -13.52 -55.44 2.77
CA THR A 402 -13.96 -56.84 2.85
C THR A 402 -14.20 -57.15 4.32
N SER A 403 -15.46 -57.36 4.68
CA SER A 403 -15.85 -58.10 5.87
C SER A 403 -15.27 -59.52 5.81
N LEU A 404 -14.73 -60.04 6.91
CA LEU A 404 -14.99 -61.41 7.39
C LEU A 404 -14.26 -61.68 8.72
N SER A 405 -15.04 -62.32 9.60
CA SER A 405 -14.77 -62.99 10.89
C SER A 405 -14.18 -62.18 12.04
#